data_AF-A0A850C5D1-F1
#
_entry.id   AF-A0A850C5D1-F1
#
_cell.length_a   1.000
_cell.length_b   1.000
_cell.length_c   1.000
_cell.angle_alpha   90.00
_cell.angle_beta   90.00
_cell.angle_gamma   90.00
#
_symmetry.space_group_name_H-M   'P 1'
#
loop_
_entity.id
_entity.type
_entity.pdbx_description
1 polymer ?
#
loop_
_entity_poly.entity_id
_entity_poly.type
_entity_poly.pdbx_seq_one_letter_code
_entity_poly.pdbx_strand_id
1 'polypeptide(L)'
;MSQHNNITLAGRIEVKRTKKGVRFYAFNHTRGRRLHIGTLKGATYEKVSVILRQPEPSLALSQTELKAVQEESGKFIRFIVDGKTYAISTADFARHAERYYNPGYGPQWRVGLRRFDFSNTTAKRNSITDNPVTYQQSGLFK
;
A
#
# COMPACT_ATOMS: atom_id res chain seq x y z
N MET A 1 -11.64 -5.37 -35.36
CA MET A 1 -12.05 -5.22 -33.94
C MET A 1 -10.99 -5.88 -33.08
N SER A 2 -10.11 -5.09 -32.46
CA SER A 2 -9.10 -5.61 -31.52
C SER A 2 -9.41 -5.05 -30.14
N GLN A 3 -9.75 -5.93 -29.20
CA GLN A 3 -9.86 -5.58 -27.78
C GLN A 3 -8.45 -5.25 -27.27
N HIS A 4 -8.11 -3.97 -27.29
CA HIS A 4 -6.92 -3.51 -26.59
C HIS A 4 -7.18 -3.63 -25.09
N ASN A 5 -6.47 -4.57 -24.47
CA ASN A 5 -6.37 -4.72 -23.02
C ASN A 5 -6.09 -3.35 -22.39
N ASN A 6 -7.10 -2.77 -21.75
CA ASN A 6 -6.99 -1.49 -21.05
C ASN A 6 -6.11 -1.68 -19.82
N ILE A 7 -4.81 -1.45 -20.00
CA ILE A 7 -3.82 -1.40 -18.93
C ILE A 7 -4.23 -0.27 -17.99
N THR A 8 -4.51 -0.59 -16.74
CA THR A 8 -4.58 0.40 -15.66
C THR A 8 -3.16 0.90 -15.42
N LEU A 9 -2.66 1.82 -16.24
CA LEU A 9 -1.56 2.69 -15.85
C LEU A 9 -2.10 3.52 -14.71
N ALA A 10 -1.57 3.35 -13.50
CA ALA A 10 -1.78 4.32 -12.44
C ALA A 10 -1.12 5.64 -12.93
N GLY A 11 -1.89 6.43 -13.66
CA GLY A 11 -1.49 7.73 -14.19
C GLY A 11 -1.18 8.71 -13.06
N ARG A 12 -1.08 10.00 -13.39
CA ARG A 12 -0.79 11.06 -12.40
C ARG A 12 -1.82 11.00 -11.26
N ILE A 13 -1.34 10.95 -10.01
CA ILE A 13 -2.20 11.01 -8.84
C ILE A 13 -2.56 12.46 -8.57
N GLU A 14 -3.86 12.72 -8.40
CA GLU A 14 -4.37 14.00 -7.94
C GLU A 14 -4.31 14.05 -6.42
N VAL A 15 -3.68 15.11 -5.89
CA VAL A 15 -3.50 15.33 -4.46
C VAL A 15 -4.38 16.50 -4.02
N LYS A 16 -5.24 16.28 -3.02
CA LYS A 16 -6.13 17.30 -2.47
C LYS A 16 -5.91 17.49 -0.98
N ARG A 17 -5.41 18.67 -0.58
CA ARG A 17 -5.23 19.05 0.83
C ARG A 17 -6.58 19.46 1.44
N THR A 18 -6.89 18.95 2.63
CA THR A 18 -8.14 19.23 3.35
C THR A 18 -7.88 19.40 4.85
N LYS A 19 -8.85 19.96 5.59
CA LYS A 19 -8.79 20.04 7.06
C LYS A 19 -8.61 18.68 7.76
N LYS A 20 -8.98 17.58 7.10
CA LYS A 20 -8.89 16.20 7.63
C LYS A 20 -7.59 15.47 7.26
N GLY A 21 -6.72 16.11 6.47
CA GLY A 21 -5.50 15.50 5.91
C GLY A 21 -5.40 15.66 4.38
N VAL A 22 -4.44 14.97 3.78
CA VAL A 22 -4.20 14.94 2.33
C VAL A 22 -4.89 13.73 1.72
N ARG A 23 -5.68 13.93 0.66
CA ARG A 23 -6.40 12.85 -0.04
C ARG A 23 -5.79 12.62 -1.42
N PHE A 24 -5.65 11.35 -1.78
CA PHE A 24 -5.06 10.92 -3.05
C PHE A 24 -6.12 10.29 -3.93
N TYR A 25 -6.16 10.70 -5.20
CA TYR A 25 -7.10 10.19 -6.19
C TYR A 25 -6.34 9.70 -7.42
N ALA A 26 -6.73 8.53 -7.92
CA ALA A 26 -6.27 8.02 -9.21
C ALA A 26 -7.44 8.01 -10.20
N PHE A 27 -7.16 8.26 -11.47
CA PHE A 27 -8.16 8.12 -12.52
C PHE A 27 -8.31 6.65 -12.91
N ASN A 28 -9.53 6.13 -12.86
CA ASN A 28 -9.84 4.80 -13.37
C ASN A 28 -10.29 4.93 -14.83
N HIS A 29 -9.41 4.55 -15.75
CA HIS A 29 -9.65 4.63 -17.20
C HIS A 29 -10.77 3.68 -17.66
N THR A 30 -10.93 2.52 -17.03
CA THR A 30 -11.99 1.55 -17.34
C THR A 30 -13.39 2.04 -16.97
N ARG A 31 -13.50 2.80 -15.88
CA ARG A 31 -14.78 3.36 -15.37
C ARG A 31 -14.96 4.84 -15.69
N GLY A 32 -14.01 5.46 -16.41
CA GLY A 32 -14.03 6.88 -16.77
C GLY A 32 -14.17 7.86 -15.60
N ARG A 33 -13.70 7.49 -14.39
CA ARG A 33 -13.95 8.28 -13.17
C ARG A 33 -12.77 8.32 -12.22
N ARG A 34 -12.69 9.40 -11.43
CA ARG A 34 -11.72 9.51 -10.32
C ARG A 34 -12.11 8.59 -9.18
N LEU A 35 -11.14 7.86 -8.64
CA LEU A 35 -11.27 7.00 -7.47
C LEU A 35 -10.44 7.54 -6.32
N HIS A 36 -11.04 7.59 -5.13
CA HIS A 36 -10.30 7.85 -3.90
C HIS A 36 -9.49 6.60 -3.56
N ILE A 37 -8.16 6.74 -3.50
CA ILE A 37 -7.25 5.59 -3.28
C ILE A 37 -6.59 5.61 -1.91
N GLY A 38 -6.55 6.76 -1.21
CA GLY A 38 -6.06 6.81 0.16
C GLY A 38 -6.05 8.20 0.77
N THR A 39 -5.73 8.26 2.06
CA THR A 39 -5.68 9.50 2.85
C THR A 39 -4.46 9.50 3.75
N LEU A 40 -3.66 10.57 3.72
CA LEU A 40 -2.61 10.85 4.69
C LEU A 40 -3.15 11.78 5.78
N LYS A 41 -3.09 11.34 7.04
CA LYS A 41 -3.41 12.16 8.22
C LYS A 41 -2.21 12.15 9.17
N GLY A 42 -1.61 13.33 9.39
CA GLY A 42 -0.31 13.40 10.06
C GLY A 42 0.73 12.64 9.24
N ALA A 43 1.47 11.73 9.88
CA ALA A 43 2.52 10.95 9.22
C ALA A 43 2.06 9.59 8.65
N THR A 44 0.76 9.25 8.76
CA THR A 44 0.25 7.93 8.36
C THR A 44 -0.66 8.04 7.14
N TYR A 45 -0.34 7.28 6.10
CA TYR A 45 -1.16 7.10 4.91
C TYR A 45 -2.04 5.87 5.08
N GLU A 46 -3.35 5.99 4.87
CA GLU A 46 -4.32 4.91 5.01
C GLU A 46 -4.94 4.57 3.65
N LYS A 47 -5.00 3.26 3.36
CA LYS A 47 -5.58 2.71 2.13
C LYS A 47 -6.39 1.46 2.43
N VAL A 48 -7.57 1.35 1.84
CA VAL A 48 -8.31 0.08 1.78
C VAL A 48 -7.72 -0.75 0.65
N SER A 49 -7.35 -1.99 0.95
CA SER A 49 -6.70 -2.89 0.00
C SER A 49 -7.23 -4.30 0.14
N VAL A 50 -6.98 -5.11 -0.86
CA VAL A 50 -7.11 -6.57 -0.81
C VAL A 50 -5.73 -7.18 -0.60
N ILE A 51 -5.67 -8.38 0.01
CA ILE A 51 -4.46 -9.20 0.01
C ILE A 51 -4.35 -9.92 -1.32
N LEU A 52 -3.23 -9.74 -1.99
CA LEU A 52 -2.86 -10.53 -3.16
C LEU A 52 -2.46 -11.92 -2.68
N ARG A 53 -3.07 -12.97 -3.25
CA ARG A 53 -2.83 -14.36 -2.82
C ARG A 53 -1.61 -15.01 -3.48
N GLN A 54 -1.18 -14.50 -4.63
CA GLN A 54 -0.11 -15.07 -5.45
C GLN A 54 0.97 -14.02 -5.72
N PRO A 55 2.27 -14.41 -5.77
CA PRO A 55 2.81 -15.75 -5.49
C PRO A 55 2.78 -16.15 -4.00
N GLU A 56 2.52 -15.19 -3.12
CA GLU A 56 2.29 -15.40 -1.68
C GLU A 56 1.40 -14.26 -1.15
N PRO A 57 0.78 -14.40 0.05
CA PRO A 57 0.04 -13.31 0.70
C PRO A 57 0.84 -12.03 0.78
N SER A 58 0.32 -10.96 0.19
CA SER A 58 1.06 -9.71 0.04
C SER A 58 0.17 -8.49 -0.10
N LEU A 59 0.76 -7.33 0.15
CA LEU A 59 0.16 -6.00 -0.05
C LEU A 59 0.91 -5.26 -1.14
N ALA A 60 0.24 -4.37 -1.85
CA ALA A 60 0.84 -3.64 -2.95
C ALA A 60 0.38 -2.18 -3.04
N LEU A 61 1.30 -1.33 -3.47
CA LEU A 61 1.04 0.04 -3.90
C LEU A 61 1.49 0.21 -5.34
N SER A 62 0.83 1.08 -6.10
CA SER A 62 1.42 1.48 -7.37
C SER A 62 2.69 2.31 -7.14
N GLN A 63 3.61 2.31 -8.10
CA GLN A 63 4.82 3.15 -8.00
C GLN A 63 4.46 4.63 -7.82
N THR A 64 3.45 5.11 -8.55
CA THR A 64 2.98 6.50 -8.47
C THR A 64 2.43 6.82 -7.08
N GLU A 65 1.72 5.87 -6.46
CA GLU A 65 1.14 6.02 -5.13
C GLU A 65 2.20 6.07 -4.04
N LEU A 66 3.18 5.16 -4.08
CA LEU A 66 4.30 5.19 -3.14
C LEU A 66 5.06 6.52 -3.22
N LYS A 67 5.34 7.00 -4.44
CA LYS A 67 6.01 8.28 -4.66
C LYS A 67 5.20 9.45 -4.10
N ALA A 68 3.91 9.51 -4.37
CA ALA A 68 3.04 10.59 -3.86
C ALA A 68 2.99 10.61 -2.32
N VAL A 69 2.98 9.44 -1.67
CA VAL A 69 3.04 9.35 -0.20
C VAL A 69 4.37 9.89 0.34
N GLN A 70 5.48 9.58 -0.32
CA GLN A 70 6.82 10.07 0.06
C GLN A 70 6.96 11.58 -0.12
N GLU A 71 6.47 12.13 -1.23
CA GLU A 71 6.45 13.58 -1.50
C GLU A 71 5.64 14.36 -0.46
N GLU A 72 4.57 13.76 0.06
CA GLU A 72 3.75 14.31 1.14
C GLU A 72 4.28 13.97 2.55
N SER A 73 5.53 13.50 2.66
CA SER A 73 6.20 13.18 3.93
C SER A 73 5.51 12.10 4.78
N GLY A 74 4.84 11.14 4.15
CA GLY A 74 4.30 9.97 4.83
C GLY A 74 5.42 9.09 5.42
N LYS A 75 5.29 8.72 6.69
CA LYS A 75 6.23 7.84 7.40
C LYS A 75 5.74 6.41 7.52
N PHE A 76 4.44 6.19 7.50
CA PHE A 76 3.81 4.88 7.61
C PHE A 76 2.74 4.70 6.55
N ILE A 77 2.65 3.48 6.03
CA ILE A 77 1.60 3.01 5.13
C ILE A 77 0.74 2.02 5.92
N ARG A 78 -0.54 2.35 6.09
CA ARG A 78 -1.53 1.54 6.76
C ARG A 78 -2.51 0.97 5.74
N PHE A 79 -2.48 -0.35 5.55
CA PHE A 79 -3.43 -1.08 4.74
C PHE A 79 -4.58 -1.62 5.59
N ILE A 80 -5.81 -1.34 5.18
CA ILE A 80 -7.03 -1.86 5.78
C ILE A 80 -7.57 -2.98 4.88
N VAL A 81 -7.63 -4.20 5.40
CA VAL A 81 -8.05 -5.41 4.67
C VAL A 81 -9.09 -6.14 5.50
N ASP A 82 -10.33 -6.22 5.04
CA ASP A 82 -11.41 -6.98 5.70
C ASP A 82 -11.51 -6.72 7.22
N GLY A 83 -11.37 -5.45 7.63
CA GLY A 83 -11.39 -5.03 9.04
C GLY A 83 -10.07 -5.19 9.81
N LYS A 84 -9.06 -5.86 9.22
CA LYS A 84 -7.70 -5.95 9.75
C LYS A 84 -6.84 -4.80 9.24
N THR A 85 -5.81 -4.47 10.00
CA THR A 85 -4.88 -3.39 9.68
C THR A 85 -3.44 -3.90 9.64
N TYR A 86 -2.70 -3.51 8.62
CA TYR A 86 -1.25 -3.73 8.50
C TYR A 86 -0.59 -2.36 8.39
N ALA A 87 0.32 -2.01 9.29
CA ALA A 87 1.07 -0.77 9.24
C ALA A 87 2.53 -1.06 8.97
N ILE A 88 3.11 -0.45 7.93
CA ILE A 88 4.51 -0.66 7.53
C ILE A 88 5.16 0.72 7.36
N SER A 89 6.34 0.94 7.91
CA SER A 89 7.07 2.18 7.65
C SER A 89 7.32 2.37 6.14
N THR A 90 7.29 3.60 5.64
CA THR A 90 7.54 3.87 4.21
C THR A 90 8.95 3.43 3.79
N ALA A 91 9.91 3.48 4.73
CA ALA A 91 11.27 3.00 4.53
C ALA A 91 11.34 1.48 4.39
N ASP A 92 10.70 0.72 5.29
CA ASP A 92 10.72 -0.75 5.23
C ASP A 92 9.89 -1.28 4.06
N PHE A 93 8.78 -0.60 3.72
CA PHE A 93 8.06 -0.91 2.49
C PHE A 93 8.97 -0.75 1.27
N ALA A 94 9.69 0.37 1.15
CA ALA A 94 10.62 0.59 0.03
C ALA A 94 11.79 -0.41 0.03
N ARG A 95 12.31 -0.80 1.20
CA ARG A 95 13.41 -1.76 1.33
C ARG A 95 13.01 -3.18 0.94
N HIS A 96 11.82 -3.61 1.34
CA HIS A 96 11.38 -5.00 1.18
C HIS A 96 10.44 -5.22 0.01
N ALA A 97 9.94 -4.16 -0.63
CA ALA A 97 9.06 -4.30 -1.77
C ALA A 97 9.82 -4.76 -3.01
N GLU A 98 9.17 -5.61 -3.78
CA GLU A 98 9.63 -6.12 -5.05
C GLU A 98 8.70 -5.64 -6.17
N ARG A 99 9.25 -5.56 -7.39
CA ARG A 99 8.46 -5.24 -8.57
C ARG A 99 7.45 -6.36 -8.80
N TYR A 100 6.19 -5.99 -8.95
CA TYR A 100 5.09 -6.90 -9.20
C TYR A 100 4.22 -6.34 -10.32
N TYR A 101 3.90 -7.16 -11.30
CA TYR A 101 2.93 -6.80 -12.32
C TYR A 101 1.58 -7.39 -11.97
N ASN A 102 0.60 -6.53 -11.69
CA ASN A 102 -0.76 -6.94 -11.45
C ASN A 102 -1.56 -6.82 -12.77
N PRO A 103 -2.09 -7.90 -13.35
CA PRO A 103 -2.83 -7.82 -14.62
C PRO A 103 -4.01 -6.83 -14.60
N GLY A 104 -4.64 -6.62 -13.44
CA GLY A 104 -5.75 -5.66 -13.31
C GLY A 104 -5.32 -4.22 -13.01
N TYR A 105 -4.13 -4.01 -12.45
CA TYR A 105 -3.70 -2.74 -11.85
C TYR A 105 -2.35 -2.22 -12.37
N GLY A 106 -1.70 -2.93 -13.30
CA GLY A 106 -0.42 -2.57 -13.89
C GLY A 106 0.78 -2.78 -12.95
N PRO A 107 1.89 -2.07 -13.20
CA PRO A 107 3.09 -2.15 -12.38
C PRO A 107 2.87 -1.66 -10.94
N GLN A 108 3.23 -2.49 -9.98
CA GLN A 108 3.11 -2.24 -8.55
C GLN A 108 4.40 -2.63 -7.82
N TRP A 109 4.53 -2.12 -6.60
CA TRP A 109 5.51 -2.57 -5.62
C TRP A 109 4.76 -3.41 -4.60
N ARG A 110 5.14 -4.68 -4.50
CA ARG A 110 4.50 -5.68 -3.65
C ARG A 110 5.41 -5.99 -2.47
N VAL A 111 4.83 -6.16 -1.29
CA VAL A 111 5.54 -6.62 -0.10
C VAL A 111 4.89 -7.89 0.44
N GLY A 112 5.67 -8.95 0.60
CA GLY A 112 5.20 -10.23 1.15
C GLY A 112 4.89 -10.09 2.64
N LEU A 113 3.69 -10.51 3.05
CA LEU A 113 3.25 -10.39 4.44
C LEU A 113 4.08 -11.24 5.41
N ARG A 114 4.72 -12.32 4.93
CA ARG A 114 5.66 -13.13 5.74
C ARG A 114 6.84 -12.34 6.31
N ARG A 115 7.13 -11.15 5.76
CA ARG A 115 8.22 -10.26 6.19
C ARG A 115 7.83 -9.31 7.32
N PHE A 116 6.58 -9.32 7.76
CA PHE A 116 6.09 -8.45 8.82
C PHE A 116 5.29 -9.26 9.83
N ASP A 117 5.54 -9.04 11.12
CA ASP A 117 4.69 -9.61 12.17
C ASP A 117 3.28 -9.02 12.10
N PHE A 118 2.26 -9.85 12.32
CA PHE A 118 0.88 -9.37 12.41
C PHE A 118 0.52 -9.02 13.85
N SER A 119 0.10 -7.79 14.10
CA SER A 119 -0.48 -7.39 15.39
C SER A 119 -1.96 -7.78 15.44
N ASN A 120 -2.32 -8.75 16.29
CA ASN A 120 -3.72 -9.14 16.54
C ASN A 120 -4.52 -8.07 17.30
N THR A 121 -3.86 -7.05 17.85
CA THR A 121 -4.51 -5.98 18.59
C THR A 121 -5.15 -4.99 17.60
N THR A 122 -6.48 -5.02 17.53
CA THR A 122 -7.33 -3.90 17.08
C THR A 122 -7.19 -2.74 18.07
N ALA A 123 -5.96 -2.28 18.29
CA ALA A 123 -5.73 -1.13 19.11
C ALA A 123 -6.21 0.12 18.34
N LYS A 124 -6.79 1.06 19.10
CA LYS A 124 -7.51 2.25 18.64
C LYS A 124 -6.81 2.88 17.42
N ARG A 125 -7.56 3.55 16.55
CA ARG A 125 -7.10 4.30 15.34
C ARG A 125 -5.75 5.04 15.43
N ASN A 126 -5.26 5.35 16.64
CA ASN A 126 -4.01 6.05 16.97
C ASN A 126 -2.90 5.19 17.61
N SER A 127 -3.11 3.91 17.92
CA SER A 127 -2.02 3.04 18.38
C SER A 127 -1.20 2.62 17.17
N ILE A 128 -0.11 3.34 16.99
CA ILE A 128 1.02 2.89 16.19
C ILE A 128 1.53 1.61 16.85
N THR A 129 1.23 0.47 16.24
CA THR A 129 2.15 -0.66 16.25
C THR A 129 2.46 -0.89 14.80
N ASP A 130 3.56 -0.28 14.34
CA ASP A 130 4.31 -0.75 13.18
C ASP A 130 4.31 -2.27 13.23
N ASN A 131 3.90 -2.95 12.16
CA ASN A 131 4.06 -4.39 12.07
C ASN A 131 5.57 -4.58 11.87
N PRO A 132 6.35 -4.89 12.92
CA PRO A 132 7.79 -4.88 12.80
C PRO A 132 8.22 -5.94 11.78
N VAL A 133 9.33 -5.69 11.09
CA VAL A 133 9.90 -6.65 10.16
C VAL A 133 10.21 -7.95 10.91
N THR A 134 9.68 -9.08 10.44
CA THR A 134 10.08 -10.40 10.95
C THR A 134 11.51 -10.67 10.51
N TYR A 135 12.47 -10.43 11.40
CA TYR A 135 13.79 -11.03 11.26
C TYR A 135 13.61 -12.52 11.56
N GLN A 136 13.51 -13.35 10.52
CA GLN A 136 13.84 -14.76 10.72
C GLN A 136 15.28 -14.77 11.24
N GLN A 137 15.47 -15.08 12.52
CA GLN A 137 16.76 -15.55 13.01
C GLN A 137 17.11 -16.74 12.13
N SER A 138 18.01 -16.53 11.18
CA SER A 138 18.72 -17.62 10.53
C SER A 138 19.28 -18.48 11.65
N GLY A 139 18.73 -19.68 11.82
CA GLY A 139 19.09 -20.62 12.89
C GLY A 139 20.51 -21.13 12.71
N LEU A 140 21.49 -20.30 13.07
CA LEU A 140 22.92 -20.60 13.05
C LEU A 140 23.45 -20.67 14.48
N PHE A 141 22.72 -21.34 15.37
CA PHE A 141 23.27 -21.90 16.61
C PHE A 141 22.45 -23.13 17.02
N LYS A 142 22.85 -24.30 16.51
CA LYS A 142 22.90 -25.57 17.24
C LYS A 142 24.06 -26.38 16.70
#